data_AF-A0AA38CPH5-F1
#
_entry.id   AF-A0AA38CPH5-F1
#
_cell.length_a   1.000
_cell.length_b   1.000
_cell.length_c   1.000
_cell.angle_alpha   90.00
_cell.angle_beta   90.00
_cell.angle_gamma   90.00
#
_symmetry.space_group_name_H-M   'P 1'
#
loop_
_entity.id
_entity.type
_entity.pdbx_description
1 polymer ?
#
loop_
_entity_poly.entity_id
_entity_poly.type
_entity_poly.pdbx_seq_one_letter_code
_entity_poly.pdbx_strand_id
1 'polypeptide(L)'
;VNVPGWLEAFAAHPQIGDVKSLNNKKAGSAEWCKGEQSAALSTATDLTFQELVDWNHKYKEKFGFIFLICATGRSTPEILDSLK
;
A
#
# COMPACT_ATOMS: atom_id res chain seq x y z
N VAL A 1 -19.04 -7.62 -16.53
CA VAL A 1 -18.21 -6.82 -15.60
C VAL A 1 -17.17 -6.08 -16.43
N ASN A 2 -17.20 -4.74 -16.45
CA ASN A 2 -16.29 -3.97 -17.30
C ASN A 2 -14.89 -4.00 -16.67
N VAL A 3 -13.94 -4.66 -17.33
CA VAL A 3 -12.55 -4.83 -16.89
C VAL A 3 -11.78 -3.51 -16.58
N PRO A 4 -12.13 -2.30 -17.07
CA PRO A 4 -11.44 -1.05 -16.71
C PRO A 4 -11.69 -0.53 -15.29
N GLY A 5 -12.90 -0.70 -14.74
CA GLY A 5 -13.31 0.06 -13.56
C GLY A 5 -12.57 -0.32 -12.27
N TRP A 6 -12.19 -1.59 -12.14
CA TRP A 6 -11.44 -2.04 -10.96
C TRP A 6 -9.97 -1.58 -11.01
N LEU A 7 -9.36 -1.49 -12.19
CA LEU A 7 -8.01 -0.97 -12.36
C LEU A 7 -7.95 0.54 -12.04
N GLU A 8 -8.94 1.29 -12.49
CA GLU A 8 -9.10 2.71 -12.15
C GLU A 8 -9.27 2.91 -10.64
N ALA A 9 -10.09 2.07 -9.99
CA ALA A 9 -10.25 2.08 -8.55
C ALA A 9 -8.91 1.80 -7.84
N PHE A 10 -8.15 0.81 -8.30
CA PHE A 10 -6.85 0.46 -7.70
C PHE A 10 -5.84 1.61 -7.83
N ALA A 11 -5.80 2.29 -8.99
CA ALA A 11 -4.95 3.47 -9.19
C ALA A 11 -5.30 4.64 -8.25
N ALA A 12 -6.53 4.70 -7.74
CA ALA A 12 -6.95 5.71 -6.77
C ALA A 12 -6.45 5.42 -5.34
N HIS A 13 -5.85 4.27 -5.04
CA HIS A 13 -5.27 3.95 -3.73
C HIS A 13 -3.76 4.28 -3.64
N PRO A 14 -3.27 4.85 -2.53
CA PRO A 14 -1.84 5.03 -2.31
C PRO A 14 -1.19 3.67 -2.01
N GLN A 15 0.02 3.46 -2.52
CA GLN A 15 0.79 2.25 -2.22
C GLN A 15 1.13 2.19 -0.73
N ILE A 16 1.11 0.99 -0.14
CA ILE A 16 1.50 0.80 1.26
C ILE A 16 2.98 1.13 1.44
N GLY A 17 3.27 2.01 2.40
CA GLY A 17 4.64 2.49 2.68
C GLY A 17 5.06 3.70 1.84
N ASP A 18 4.26 4.15 0.87
CA ASP A 18 4.55 5.39 0.12
C ASP A 18 4.01 6.63 0.84
N VAL A 19 4.78 7.07 1.85
CA VAL A 19 4.46 8.24 2.68
C VAL A 19 4.41 9.53 1.83
N LYS A 20 5.11 9.59 0.70
CA LYS A 20 5.10 10.75 -0.21
C LYS A 20 3.79 10.81 -0.98
N SER A 21 3.32 9.68 -1.52
CA SER A 21 2.01 9.61 -2.17
C SER A 21 0.86 9.90 -1.21
N LEU A 22 0.99 9.55 0.08
CA LEU A 22 -0.03 9.87 1.10
C LEU A 22 -0.14 11.38 1.37
N ASN A 23 0.91 12.17 1.11
CA ASN A 23 0.88 13.63 1.31
C ASN A 23 0.34 14.41 0.10
N ASN A 24 0.30 13.79 -1.08
CA ASN A 24 -0.06 14.46 -2.34
C ASN A 24 -1.53 14.21 -2.80
N LYS A 25 -2.31 13.38 -2.09
CA LYS A 25 -3.72 13.08 -2.44
C LYS A 25 -4.70 14.03 -1.77
N LYS A 26 -5.92 14.14 -2.34
CA LYS A 26 -7.04 14.93 -1.79
C LYS A 26 -7.20 14.63 -0.30
N ALA A 27 -7.19 15.68 0.52
CA ALA A 27 -7.06 15.65 1.98
C ALA A 27 -7.84 14.49 2.66
N GLY A 28 -9.14 14.36 2.39
CA GLY A 28 -9.96 13.34 3.07
C GLY A 28 -9.61 11.87 2.78
N SER A 29 -9.20 11.51 1.56
CA SER A 29 -8.82 10.12 1.24
C SER A 29 -7.39 9.81 1.70
N ALA A 30 -6.51 10.81 1.71
CA ALA A 30 -5.16 10.69 2.24
C ALA A 30 -5.15 10.44 3.76
N GLU A 31 -5.94 11.18 4.53
CA GLU A 31 -6.03 11.01 5.99
C GLU A 31 -6.60 9.64 6.38
N TRP A 32 -7.61 9.16 5.65
CA TRP A 32 -8.16 7.83 5.86
C TRP A 32 -7.11 6.73 5.61
N CYS A 33 -6.44 6.76 4.45
CA CYS A 33 -5.41 5.78 4.13
C CYS A 33 -4.19 5.85 5.06
N LYS A 34 -3.83 7.05 5.56
CA LYS A 34 -2.81 7.20 6.61
C LYS A 34 -3.22 6.47 7.89
N GLY A 35 -4.48 6.59 8.30
CA GLY A 35 -5.02 5.87 9.45
C GLY A 35 -4.95 4.35 9.26
N GLU A 36 -5.37 3.86 8.09
CA GLU A 36 -5.34 2.42 7.76
C GLU A 36 -3.93 1.84 7.79
N GLN A 37 -2.91 2.60 7.36
CA GLN A 37 -1.52 2.13 7.32
C GLN A 37 -0.71 2.47 8.59
N SER A 38 -1.31 3.12 9.59
CA SER A 38 -0.59 3.62 10.77
C SER A 38 0.12 2.52 11.56
N ALA A 39 -0.52 1.36 11.76
CA ALA A 39 0.07 0.21 12.45
C ALA A 39 1.23 -0.41 11.67
N ALA A 40 1.15 -0.41 10.33
CA ALA A 40 2.24 -0.87 9.49
C ALA A 40 3.44 0.06 9.65
N LEU A 41 3.22 1.38 9.50
CA LEU A 41 4.28 2.38 9.58
C LEU A 41 4.94 2.43 10.97
N SER A 42 4.19 2.26 12.05
CA SER A 42 4.75 2.25 13.41
C SER A 42 5.57 1.00 13.75
N THR A 43 5.37 -0.09 13.00
CA THR A 43 6.07 -1.37 13.19
C THR A 43 7.16 -1.61 12.13
N ALA A 44 7.39 -0.64 11.24
CA ALA A 44 8.42 -0.72 10.23
C ALA A 44 9.81 -0.47 10.86
N THR A 45 10.77 -1.28 10.45
CA THR A 45 12.21 -1.04 10.60
C THR A 45 12.76 -0.64 9.24
N ASP A 46 13.97 -0.06 9.17
CA ASP A 46 14.59 0.28 7.89
C ASP A 46 14.68 -0.95 6.96
N LEU A 47 14.99 -2.12 7.52
CA LEU A 47 15.06 -3.38 6.78
C LEU A 47 13.69 -3.79 6.23
N THR A 48 12.66 -3.84 7.09
CA THR A 48 11.33 -4.29 6.67
C THR A 48 10.64 -3.27 5.75
N PHE A 49 10.95 -1.98 5.90
CA PHE A 49 10.51 -0.96 4.97
C PHE A 49 11.14 -1.13 3.58
N GLN A 50 12.45 -1.37 3.51
CA GLN A 50 13.13 -1.64 2.23
C GLN A 50 12.57 -2.91 1.56
N GLU A 51 12.36 -3.99 2.32
CA GLU A 51 11.70 -5.19 1.80
C GLU A 51 10.31 -4.89 1.25
N LEU A 52 9.53 -4.07 1.96
CA LEU A 52 8.17 -3.70 1.54
C LEU A 52 8.19 -2.95 0.21
N VAL A 53 9.14 -2.04 0.02
CA VAL A 53 9.33 -1.33 -1.26
C VAL A 53 9.69 -2.29 -2.38
N ASP A 54 10.67 -3.17 -2.16
CA ASP A 54 11.15 -4.13 -3.17
C ASP A 54 10.04 -5.09 -3.59
N TRP A 55 9.26 -5.60 -2.64
CA TRP A 55 8.16 -6.51 -2.93
C TRP A 55 6.97 -5.82 -3.60
N ASN A 56 6.68 -4.56 -3.26
CA ASN A 56 5.67 -3.79 -3.99
C ASN A 56 6.07 -3.59 -5.47
N HIS A 57 7.35 -3.33 -5.75
CA HIS A 57 7.85 -3.24 -7.12
C HIS A 57 7.70 -4.58 -7.85
N LYS A 58 8.11 -5.70 -7.24
CA LYS A 58 7.96 -7.04 -7.82
C LYS A 58 6.50 -7.40 -8.09
N TYR A 59 5.61 -7.08 -7.16
CA TYR A 59 4.17 -7.31 -7.31
C TYR A 59 3.63 -6.54 -8.51
N LYS A 60 3.97 -5.25 -8.61
CA LYS A 60 3.52 -4.40 -9.72
C LYS A 60 4.06 -4.86 -11.06
N GLU A 61 5.32 -5.28 -11.14
CA GLU A 61 5.92 -5.85 -12.35
C GLU A 61 5.18 -7.12 -12.79
N LYS A 62 4.82 -7.99 -11.84
CA LYS A 62 4.15 -9.26 -12.10
C LYS A 62 2.67 -9.10 -12.51
N PHE A 63 1.94 -8.22 -11.84
CA PHE A 63 0.47 -8.13 -11.98
C PHE A 63 0.00 -6.88 -12.73
N GLY A 64 0.83 -5.86 -12.89
CA GLY A 64 0.51 -4.63 -13.62
C GLY A 64 -0.27 -3.58 -12.80
N PHE A 65 -0.52 -3.82 -11.51
CA PHE A 65 -1.22 -2.91 -10.61
C PHE A 65 -0.64 -2.99 -9.19
N ILE A 66 -1.01 -2.04 -8.33
CA ILE A 66 -0.50 -1.97 -6.94
C ILE A 66 -1.08 -3.10 -6.08
N PHE A 67 -0.34 -3.50 -5.06
CA PHE A 67 -0.87 -4.39 -4.03
C PHE A 67 -1.89 -3.68 -3.16
N LEU A 68 -3.01 -4.35 -2.88
CA LEU A 68 -4.14 -3.80 -2.14
C LEU A 68 -4.58 -4.81 -1.07
N ILE A 69 -4.58 -4.37 0.18
CA ILE A 69 -5.00 -5.15 1.35
C ILE A 69 -5.71 -4.24 2.35
N CYS A 70 -6.62 -4.79 3.14
CA CYS A 70 -7.18 -4.09 4.31
C CYS A 70 -6.09 -3.95 5.38
N ALA A 71 -5.43 -2.79 5.43
CA ALA A 71 -4.24 -2.54 6.24
C ALA A 71 -4.53 -2.23 7.72
N THR A 72 -5.78 -1.88 8.06
CA THR A 72 -6.16 -1.48 9.42
C THR A 72 -5.73 -2.50 10.46
N GLY A 73 -4.88 -2.07 11.39
CA GLY A 73 -4.38 -2.90 12.49
C GLY A 73 -3.30 -3.92 12.11
N ARG A 74 -2.87 -3.98 10.85
CA ARG A 74 -1.80 -4.89 10.41
C ARG A 74 -0.44 -4.25 10.56
N SER A 75 0.52 -5.04 11.03
CA SER A 75 1.93 -4.68 11.11
C SER A 75 2.64 -4.82 9.76
N THR A 76 3.82 -4.19 9.62
CA THR A 76 4.64 -4.33 8.39
C THR A 76 5.00 -5.79 8.08
N PRO A 77 5.42 -6.63 9.06
CA PRO A 77 5.68 -8.05 8.81
C PRO A 77 4.46 -8.83 8.29
N GLU A 78 3.26 -8.59 8.81
CA GLU A 78 2.03 -9.25 8.34
C GLU A 78 1.65 -8.85 6.92
N ILE A 79 1.89 -7.59 6.55
CA ILE A 79 1.69 -7.11 5.18
C ILE A 79 2.73 -7.74 4.25
N LEU A 80 3.98 -7.84 4.67
CA LEU A 80 5.03 -8.51 3.90
C LEU A 80 4.71 -9.99 3.66
N ASP A 81 4.19 -10.70 4.65
CA ASP A 81 3.77 -12.10 4.52
C ASP A 81 2.65 -12.27 3.48
N SER A 82 1.72 -11.29 3.41
CA SER A 82 0.63 -11.30 2.43
C SER A 82 1.07 -10.87 1.01
N LEU A 83 2.16 -10.13 0.90
CA LEU A 83 2.66 -9.54 -0.35
C LEU A 83 3.63 -10.46 -1.11
N LYS A 84 4.35 -11.31 -0.38
CA LYS A 84 5.31 -12.30 -0.93
C LYS A 84 4.57 -13.44 -1.64
#